data_AF-A0A8X7UUW5-F1
#
_entry.id   AF-A0A8X7UUW5-F1
#
_cell.length_a   1.000
_cell.length_b   1.000
_cell.length_c   1.000
_cell.angle_alpha   90.00
_cell.angle_beta   90.00
_cell.angle_gamma   90.00
#
_symmetry.space_group_name_H-M   'P 1'
#
loop_
_entity.id
_entity.type
_entity.pdbx_description
1 polymer ?
#
loop_
_entity_poly.entity_id
_entity_poly.type
_entity_poly.pdbx_seq_one_letter_code
_entity_poly.pdbx_strand_id
1 'polypeptide(L)'
;MSVSELKERHAAATETVNNLRDRLIQRRLQLLDTDVAKYTAAQGRSPVKFGATDLVCCRTLQGHTGKVHSLDWTLESNRIVSASQDGRLI
;
A
#
# COMPACT_ATOMS: atom_id res chain seq x y z
N MET A 1 -33.00 18.59 16.73
CA MET A 1 -32.08 18.22 15.63
C MET A 1 -32.84 17.31 14.69
N SER A 2 -33.27 17.85 13.57
CA SER A 2 -34.02 17.09 12.55
C SER A 2 -33.09 16.25 11.67
N VAL A 3 -33.61 15.21 11.03
CA VAL A 3 -32.83 14.38 10.10
C VAL A 3 -32.31 15.21 8.91
N SER A 4 -33.04 16.25 8.50
CA SER A 4 -32.62 17.19 7.46
C SER A 4 -31.43 18.05 7.91
N GLU A 5 -31.48 18.62 9.11
CA GLU A 5 -30.34 19.36 9.69
C GLU A 5 -29.08 18.50 9.78
N LEU A 6 -29.23 17.21 10.14
CA LEU A 6 -28.09 16.28 10.23
C LEU A 6 -27.49 15.98 8.84
N LYS A 7 -28.33 15.80 7.82
CA LYS A 7 -27.88 15.59 6.43
C LYS A 7 -27.14 16.80 5.87
N GLU A 8 -27.65 18.00 6.15
CA GLU A 8 -27.03 19.25 5.72
C GLU A 8 -25.66 19.45 6.39
N ARG A 9 -25.57 19.22 7.71
CA ARG A 9 -24.30 19.24 8.43
C ARG A 9 -23.29 18.21 7.91
N HIS A 10 -23.76 17.00 7.57
CA HIS A 10 -22.91 15.97 6.98
C HIS A 10 -22.39 16.37 5.61
N ALA A 11 -23.24 16.96 4.76
CA ALA A 11 -22.84 17.45 3.45
C ALA A 11 -21.79 18.56 3.56
N ALA A 12 -22.03 19.55 4.42
CA ALA A 12 -21.08 20.63 4.69
C ALA A 12 -19.73 20.09 5.22
N ALA A 13 -19.76 19.14 6.17
CA ALA A 13 -18.55 18.51 6.67
C ALA A 13 -17.79 17.77 5.56
N THR A 14 -18.49 17.03 4.70
CA THR A 14 -17.88 16.30 3.57
C THR A 14 -17.23 17.26 2.58
N GLU A 15 -17.89 18.38 2.27
CA GLU A 15 -17.35 19.42 1.40
C GLU A 15 -16.07 20.04 1.98
N THR A 16 -16.05 20.35 3.28
CA THR A 16 -14.84 20.87 3.92
C THR A 16 -13.66 19.90 3.86
N VAL A 17 -13.91 18.59 4.04
CA VAL A 17 -12.87 17.55 3.95
C VAL A 17 -12.33 17.45 2.53
N ASN A 18 -13.21 17.46 1.52
CA ASN A 18 -12.80 17.39 0.12
C ASN A 18 -11.98 18.64 -0.27
N ASN A 19 -12.45 19.83 0.10
CA ASN A 19 -11.75 21.08 -0.18
C ASN A 19 -10.34 21.11 0.45
N LEU A 20 -10.19 20.64 1.69
CA LEU A 20 -8.89 20.57 2.34
C LEU A 20 -7.98 19.53 1.66
N ARG A 21 -8.51 18.35 1.35
CA ARG A 21 -7.79 17.29 0.64
C ARG A 21 -7.25 17.80 -0.71
N ASP A 22 -8.10 18.46 -1.49
CA ASP A 22 -7.73 18.96 -2.81
C ASP A 22 -6.68 20.05 -2.71
N ARG A 23 -6.80 20.98 -1.76
CA ARG A 23 -5.77 22.00 -1.51
C ARG A 23 -4.41 21.38 -1.17
N LEU A 24 -4.37 20.34 -0.34
CA LEU A 24 -3.13 19.65 0.01
C LEU A 24 -2.53 18.92 -1.19
N ILE A 25 -3.36 18.25 -2.00
CA ILE A 25 -2.92 17.57 -3.23
C ILE A 25 -2.34 18.60 -4.21
N GLN A 26 -3.05 19.70 -4.45
CA GLN A 26 -2.60 20.77 -5.36
C GLN A 26 -1.28 21.38 -4.90
N ARG A 27 -1.14 21.70 -3.60
CA ARG A 27 0.11 22.23 -3.07
C ARG A 27 1.26 21.25 -3.21
N ARG A 28 1.03 19.96 -2.95
CA ARG A 28 2.04 18.91 -3.14
C ARG A 28 2.46 18.82 -4.60
N LEU A 29 1.51 18.84 -5.54
CA LEU A 29 1.80 18.77 -6.98
C LEU A 29 2.60 19.99 -7.47
N GLN A 30 2.33 21.19 -6.94
CA GLN A 30 3.08 22.41 -7.28
C GLN A 30 4.53 22.38 -6.79
N LEU A 31 4.82 21.63 -5.72
CA LEU A 31 6.16 21.52 -5.13
C LEU A 31 6.96 20.33 -5.66
N LEU A 32 6.32 19.42 -6.41
CA LEU A 32 6.97 18.26 -7.01
C LEU A 32 7.40 18.59 -8.44
N ASP A 33 8.70 18.79 -8.63
CA ASP A 33 9.27 19.23 -9.91
C ASP A 33 9.10 18.20 -11.04
N THR A 34 9.30 16.91 -10.74
CA THR A 34 9.15 15.82 -11.70
C THR A 34 8.85 14.49 -11.01
N ASP A 35 8.34 13.53 -11.76
CA ASP A 35 8.19 12.14 -11.32
C ASP A 35 9.01 11.21 -12.23
N VAL A 36 9.36 10.02 -11.72
CA VAL A 36 10.19 9.05 -12.45
C VAL A 36 9.56 8.68 -13.79
N ALA A 37 8.23 8.58 -13.85
CA ALA A 37 7.52 8.22 -15.08
C ALA A 37 7.64 9.30 -16.17
N LYS A 38 7.34 10.56 -15.85
CA LYS A 38 7.48 11.73 -16.73
C LYS A 38 8.91 11.92 -17.17
N TYR A 39 9.87 11.77 -16.25
CA TYR A 39 11.28 11.86 -16.58
C TYR A 39 11.70 10.76 -17.58
N THR A 40 11.30 9.51 -17.35
CA THR A 40 11.61 8.40 -18.28
C THR A 40 10.98 8.60 -19.66
N ALA A 41 9.73 9.11 -19.71
CA ALA A 41 9.04 9.42 -20.95
C ALA A 41 9.71 10.57 -21.72
N ALA A 42 10.09 11.65 -21.03
CA ALA A 42 10.79 12.79 -21.64
C ALA A 42 12.17 12.42 -22.20
N GLN A 43 12.86 11.46 -21.57
CA GLN A 43 14.16 10.95 -22.02
C GLN A 43 14.06 9.93 -23.17
N GLY A 44 12.84 9.62 -23.65
CA GLY A 44 12.63 8.65 -24.73
C GLY A 44 13.09 7.23 -24.39
N ARG A 45 13.30 6.92 -23.10
CA ARG A 45 13.77 5.61 -22.66
C ARG A 45 12.60 4.66 -22.59
N SER A 46 12.67 3.56 -23.32
CA SER A 46 11.74 2.45 -23.16
C SER A 46 11.98 1.77 -21.80
N PRO A 47 10.92 1.37 -21.08
CA PRO A 47 11.07 0.58 -19.86
C PRO A 47 11.85 -0.71 -20.13
N VAL A 48 12.78 -1.05 -19.24
CA VAL A 48 13.45 -2.35 -19.28
C VAL A 48 12.38 -3.43 -19.07
N LYS A 49 12.24 -4.33 -20.04
CA LYS A 49 11.36 -5.49 -19.91
C LYS A 49 12.10 -6.53 -19.07
N PHE A 50 11.57 -6.84 -17.90
CA PHE A 50 12.00 -8.02 -17.15
C PHE A 50 11.42 -9.27 -17.84
N GLY A 51 12.24 -10.32 -17.95
CA GLY A 51 11.79 -11.61 -18.48
C GLY A 51 10.75 -12.27 -17.57
N ALA A 52 10.21 -13.41 -18.00
CA ALA A 52 9.35 -14.22 -17.15
C ALA A 52 10.13 -14.64 -15.88
N THR A 53 9.46 -14.58 -14.73
CA THR A 53 10.05 -15.03 -13.46
C THR A 53 9.83 -16.52 -13.28
N ASP A 54 10.90 -17.28 -13.06
CA ASP A 54 10.86 -18.73 -12.83
C ASP A 54 10.59 -19.07 -11.35
N LEU A 55 9.57 -18.45 -10.76
CA LEU A 55 9.18 -18.69 -9.38
C LEU A 55 8.42 -20.01 -9.27
N VAL A 56 9.01 -20.99 -8.58
CA VAL A 56 8.38 -22.27 -8.25
C VAL A 56 8.36 -22.48 -6.73
N CYS A 57 7.39 -23.26 -6.23
CA CYS A 57 7.35 -23.61 -4.82
C CYS A 57 8.49 -24.58 -4.49
N CYS A 58 9.59 -24.06 -3.94
CA CYS A 58 10.75 -24.88 -3.59
C CYS A 58 10.56 -25.70 -2.31
N ARG A 59 9.78 -25.18 -1.34
CA ARG A 59 9.55 -25.81 -0.03
C ARG A 59 8.17 -25.46 0.50
N THR A 60 7.51 -26.44 1.10
CA THR A 60 6.27 -26.25 1.88
C THR A 60 6.60 -26.37 3.36
N LEU A 61 6.37 -25.30 4.12
CA LEU A 61 6.56 -25.27 5.57
C LEU A 61 5.21 -25.46 6.27
N GLN A 62 5.11 -26.43 7.18
CA GLN A 62 3.88 -26.73 7.93
C GLN A 62 4.21 -26.79 9.43
N GLY A 63 3.31 -26.26 10.27
CA GLY A 63 3.50 -26.29 11.72
C GLY A 63 2.40 -25.57 12.50
N HIS A 64 1.93 -24.42 12.02
CA HIS A 64 0.81 -23.72 12.64
C HIS A 64 -0.49 -24.52 12.56
N THR A 65 -1.26 -24.49 13.65
CA THR A 65 -2.59 -25.11 13.72
C THR A 65 -3.69 -24.14 13.31
N GLY A 66 -3.38 -22.84 13.32
CA GLY A 66 -4.26 -21.76 12.88
C GLY A 66 -3.88 -21.16 11.53
N LYS A 67 -4.63 -20.14 11.11
CA LYS A 67 -4.30 -19.33 9.93
C LYS A 67 -3.05 -18.49 10.21
N VAL A 68 -2.09 -18.55 9.30
CA VAL A 68 -0.91 -17.68 9.31
C VAL A 68 -1.30 -16.30 8.79
N HIS A 69 -1.03 -15.26 9.57
CA HIS A 69 -1.41 -13.88 9.25
C HIS A 69 -0.23 -13.01 8.82
N SER A 70 0.96 -13.29 9.31
CA SER A 70 2.15 -12.50 9.03
C SER A 70 3.40 -13.38 9.05
N LEU A 71 4.40 -12.99 8.28
CA LEU A 71 5.73 -13.60 8.26
C LEU A 71 6.78 -12.52 7.99
N ASP A 72 7.99 -12.71 8.49
CA ASP A 72 9.13 -11.85 8.18
C ASP A 72 10.44 -12.64 8.11
N TRP A 73 11.35 -12.19 7.25
CA TRP A 73 12.65 -12.81 7.05
C TRP A 73 13.69 -12.17 7.96
N THR A 74 14.56 -12.99 8.54
CA THR A 74 15.75 -12.47 9.22
C THR A 74 16.72 -11.85 8.21
N LEU A 75 17.49 -10.84 8.63
CA LEU A 75 18.51 -10.19 7.81
C LEU A 75 19.55 -11.18 7.22
N GLU A 76 19.86 -12.25 7.95
CA GLU A 76 20.77 -13.31 7.52
C GLU A 76 20.18 -14.21 6.41
N SER A 77 18.91 -14.03 6.04
CA SER A 77 18.19 -14.79 5.00
C SER A 77 18.14 -16.31 5.24
N ASN A 78 18.39 -16.76 6.47
CA ASN A 78 18.43 -18.17 6.84
C ASN A 78 17.18 -18.64 7.60
N ARG A 79 16.39 -17.70 8.15
CA ARG A 79 15.22 -17.99 8.97
C ARG A 79 14.06 -17.07 8.60
N ILE A 80 12.86 -17.57 8.86
CA ILE A 80 11.59 -16.85 8.74
C ILE A 80 10.89 -16.99 10.07
N VAL A 81 10.30 -15.90 10.57
CA VAL A 81 9.37 -15.93 11.70
C VAL A 81 7.96 -15.82 11.14
N SER A 82 7.03 -16.61 11.68
CA SER A 82 5.62 -16.62 11.28
C SER A 82 4.70 -16.47 12.48
N ALA A 83 3.62 -15.70 12.31
CA ALA A 83 2.63 -15.42 13.33
C ALA A 83 1.26 -15.97 12.92
N SER A 84 0.61 -16.70 13.83
CA SER A 84 -0.65 -17.40 13.56
C SER A 84 -1.73 -17.05 14.56
N GLN A 85 -2.98 -17.25 14.13
CA GLN A 85 -4.18 -17.13 14.96
C GLN A 85 -4.17 -18.07 16.17
N ASP A 86 -3.39 -19.15 16.13
CA ASP A 86 -3.20 -20.07 17.25
C ASP A 86 -2.45 -19.45 18.45
N GLY A 87 -2.01 -18.19 18.34
CA GLY A 87 -1.28 -17.46 19.37
C GLY A 87 0.20 -17.83 19.44
N ARG A 88 0.72 -18.57 18.45
CA ARG A 88 2.13 -18.96 18.38
C ARG A 88 2.89 -18.13 17.36
N LEU A 89 4.15 -17.90 17.71
CA LEU A 89 5.20 -17.39 16.84
C LEU A 89 6.21 -18.52 16.66
N ILE A 90 6.45 -18.91 15.41
CA ILE A 90 7.42 -19.96 15.02
C ILE A 90 8.49 -19.32 14.16
#